data_AF-A0A850V394-F1
#
_entry.id   AF-A0A850V394-F1
#
_cell.length_a   1.000
_cell.length_b   1.000
_cell.length_c   1.000
_cell.angle_alpha   90.00
_cell.angle_beta   90.00
_cell.angle_gamma   90.00
#
_symmetry.space_group_name_H-M   'P 1'
#
loop_
_entity.id
_entity.type
_entity.pdbx_description
1 polymer ?
#
loop_
_entity_poly.entity_id
_entity_poly.type
_entity_poly.pdbx_seq_one_letter_code
_entity_poly.pdbx_strand_id
1 'polypeptide(L)'
;PPEPPGRCSNQLQDKVEKLYEKKMKEGMDMNYIIQKKKEFRNPSIYEKLVQFCSIDEIGTNYPKDMFDPHSWSEDSYYEALAKAQKTEMDKLKKAKKECTKIEFVTGIKKGTTTSAASTTTTTSSTTVRDAQKKR
;
A
#
# COMPACT_ATOMS: atom_id res chain seq x y z
N PRO A 1 -15.46 -15.05 25.25
CA PRO A 1 -15.37 -16.37 24.55
C PRO A 1 -15.31 -17.47 25.61
N PRO A 2 -15.98 -18.62 25.42
CA PRO A 2 -15.84 -19.75 26.33
C PRO A 2 -14.40 -20.27 26.29
N GLU A 3 -13.95 -20.90 27.39
CA GLU A 3 -12.61 -21.48 27.44
C GLU A 3 -12.42 -22.52 26.34
N PRO A 4 -11.26 -22.54 25.67
CA PRO A 4 -11.00 -23.51 24.62
C PRO A 4 -11.06 -24.94 25.20
N PRO A 5 -11.76 -25.86 24.54
CA PRO A 5 -11.85 -27.23 25.00
C PRO A 5 -10.51 -27.95 24.85
N GLY A 6 -10.05 -28.62 25.91
CA GLY A 6 -8.85 -29.46 25.89
C GLY A 6 -7.87 -29.15 27.02
N ARG A 7 -6.94 -30.08 27.26
CA ARG A 7 -5.82 -29.83 28.19
C ARG A 7 -4.72 -29.10 27.44
N CYS A 8 -4.14 -28.08 28.08
CA CYS A 8 -2.94 -27.41 27.57
C CYS A 8 -1.81 -28.44 27.35
N SER A 9 -0.96 -28.21 26.35
CA SER A 9 0.20 -29.09 26.12
C SER A 9 1.10 -29.15 27.36
N ASN A 10 1.44 -30.35 27.82
CA ASN A 10 2.31 -30.55 28.99
C ASN A 10 3.65 -29.82 28.81
N GLN A 11 4.24 -29.87 27.62
CA GLN A 11 5.49 -29.15 27.32
C GLN A 11 5.36 -27.63 27.51
N LEU A 12 4.20 -27.06 27.17
CA LEU A 12 3.96 -25.63 27.35
C LEU A 12 3.78 -25.30 28.83
N GLN A 13 3.03 -26.13 29.56
CA GLN A 13 2.85 -25.99 31.01
C GLN A 13 4.20 -26.05 31.73
N ASP A 14 5.03 -27.06 31.47
CA ASP A 14 6.36 -27.21 32.06
C ASP A 14 7.27 -26.01 31.77
N LYS A 15 7.20 -25.47 30.53
CA LYS A 15 7.99 -24.30 30.14
C LYS A 15 7.55 -23.04 30.90
N VAL A 16 6.24 -22.83 31.03
CA VAL A 16 5.68 -21.69 31.78
C VAL A 16 6.03 -21.82 33.25
N GLU A 17 5.86 -23.00 33.84
CA GLU A 17 6.18 -23.28 35.24
C GLU A 17 7.66 -23.03 35.52
N LYS A 18 8.57 -23.57 34.70
CA LYS A 18 10.01 -23.35 34.84
C LYS A 18 10.40 -21.87 34.79
N LEU A 19 9.80 -21.10 33.89
CA LEU A 19 10.05 -19.66 33.79
C LEU A 19 9.50 -18.91 35.00
N TYR A 20 8.32 -19.31 35.48
CA TYR A 20 7.69 -18.72 36.66
C TYR A 20 8.49 -18.98 37.93
N GLU A 21 8.93 -20.22 38.14
CA GLU A 21 9.79 -20.57 39.28
C GLU A 21 11.09 -19.77 39.26
N LYS A 22 11.72 -19.62 38.08
CA LYS A 22 12.94 -18.84 37.93
C LYS A 22 12.74 -17.37 38.28
N LYS A 23 11.61 -16.78 37.87
CA LYS A 23 11.23 -15.43 38.27
C LYS A 23 11.08 -15.31 39.79
N MET A 24 10.42 -16.27 40.44
CA MET A 24 10.12 -16.20 41.88
C MET A 24 11.32 -16.51 42.77
N LYS A 25 12.13 -17.51 42.41
CA LYS A 25 13.26 -17.98 43.23
C LYS A 25 14.54 -17.17 42.98
N GLU A 26 14.82 -16.81 41.73
CA GLU A 26 16.07 -16.13 41.33
C GLU A 26 15.89 -14.61 41.12
N GLY A 27 14.67 -14.09 41.23
CA GLY A 27 14.37 -12.69 40.93
C GLY A 27 14.55 -12.34 39.44
N MET A 28 14.50 -13.33 38.55
CA MET A 28 14.70 -13.13 37.12
C MET A 28 13.51 -12.40 36.47
N ASP A 29 13.66 -11.10 36.21
CA ASP A 29 12.70 -10.34 35.40
C ASP A 29 13.07 -10.36 33.92
N MET A 30 12.30 -11.14 33.14
CA MET A 30 12.47 -11.22 31.69
C MET A 30 12.28 -9.88 30.99
N ASN A 31 11.35 -9.04 31.44
CA ASN A 31 11.09 -7.73 30.84
C ASN A 31 12.33 -6.83 31.00
N TYR A 32 12.88 -6.78 32.22
CA TYR A 32 14.11 -6.06 32.50
C TYR A 32 15.31 -6.58 31.68
N ILE A 33 15.45 -7.90 31.55
CA ILE A 33 16.51 -8.51 30.75
C ILE A 33 16.38 -8.10 29.27
N ILE A 34 15.17 -8.16 28.71
CA ILE A 34 14.90 -7.78 27.31
C ILE A 34 15.25 -6.30 27.10
N GLN A 35 14.80 -5.40 27.98
CA GLN A 35 15.09 -3.97 27.88
C GLN A 35 16.59 -3.65 27.96
N LYS A 36 17.36 -4.40 28.78
CA LYS A 36 18.80 -4.18 28.91
C LYS A 36 19.60 -4.64 27.70
N LYS A 37 19.16 -5.68 26.99
CA LYS A 37 19.85 -6.23 25.82
C LYS A 37 19.87 -5.22 24.67
N LYS A 38 21.05 -4.95 24.13
CA LYS A 38 21.25 -3.96 23.06
C LYS A 38 20.55 -4.37 21.76
N GLU A 39 20.41 -5.66 21.52
CA GLU A 39 19.78 -6.22 20.32
C GLU A 39 18.29 -5.87 20.24
N PHE A 40 17.63 -5.66 21.38
CA PHE A 40 16.22 -5.27 21.47
C PHE A 40 15.99 -3.75 21.46
N ARG A 41 17.06 -2.94 21.44
CA ARG A 41 16.96 -1.48 21.38
C ARG A 41 16.81 -0.94 19.95
N ASN A 42 17.23 -1.72 18.95
CA ASN A 42 17.13 -1.32 17.56
C ASN A 42 15.72 -1.65 17.03
N PRO A 43 14.95 -0.67 16.51
CA PRO A 43 13.61 -0.92 15.98
C PRO A 43 13.53 -2.01 14.90
N SER A 44 14.61 -2.26 14.15
CA SER A 44 14.68 -3.36 13.17
C SER A 44 14.54 -4.77 13.78
N ILE A 45 14.60 -4.89 15.12
CA ILE A 45 14.33 -6.17 15.80
C ILE A 45 12.88 -6.63 15.61
N TYR A 46 11.92 -5.71 15.44
CA TYR A 46 10.51 -6.06 15.29
C TYR A 46 10.27 -6.91 14.05
N GLU A 47 10.84 -6.53 12.91
CA GLU A 47 10.75 -7.29 11.66
C GLU A 47 11.24 -8.73 11.85
N LYS A 48 12.34 -8.91 12.58
CA LYS A 48 12.87 -10.25 12.91
C LYS A 48 11.97 -11.02 13.86
N LEU A 49 11.34 -10.36 14.82
CA LEU A 49 10.42 -11.00 15.77
C LEU A 49 9.13 -11.44 15.10
N VAL A 50 8.58 -10.62 14.20
CA VAL A 50 7.41 -10.98 13.38
C VAL A 50 7.72 -12.26 12.58
N GLN A 51 8.85 -12.29 11.88
CA GLN A 51 9.31 -13.46 11.14
C GLN A 51 9.53 -14.69 12.05
N PHE A 52 10.24 -14.51 13.16
CA PHE A 52 10.57 -15.59 14.09
C PHE A 52 9.31 -16.21 14.75
N CYS A 53 8.35 -15.37 15.13
CA CYS A 53 7.10 -15.81 15.74
C CYS A 53 6.04 -16.22 14.71
N SER A 54 6.34 -16.12 13.40
CA SER A 54 5.39 -16.38 12.31
C SER A 54 4.07 -15.61 12.48
N ILE A 55 4.20 -14.32 12.84
CA ILE A 55 3.06 -13.44 13.05
C ILE A 55 2.61 -12.86 11.72
N ASP A 56 1.31 -12.95 11.47
CA ASP A 56 0.64 -12.22 10.40
C ASP A 56 0.36 -10.78 10.86
N GLU A 57 1.07 -9.81 10.28
CA GLU A 57 1.02 -8.39 10.70
C GLU A 57 -0.34 -7.73 10.48
N ILE A 58 -1.08 -8.20 9.47
CA ILE A 58 -2.44 -7.73 9.18
C ILE A 58 -3.49 -8.75 9.60
N GLY A 59 -3.09 -9.81 10.30
CA GLY A 59 -3.94 -10.88 10.75
C GLY A 59 -5.02 -10.41 11.71
N THR A 60 -6.12 -11.17 11.75
CA THR A 60 -7.26 -10.87 12.61
C THR A 60 -7.73 -12.10 13.36
N ASN A 61 -8.36 -11.88 14.52
CA ASN A 61 -9.05 -12.92 15.28
C ASN A 61 -10.51 -13.11 14.83
N TYR A 62 -10.99 -12.29 13.88
CA TYR A 62 -12.31 -12.47 13.28
C TYR A 62 -12.32 -13.66 12.32
N PRO A 63 -13.44 -14.38 12.20
CA PRO A 63 -13.57 -15.41 11.20
C PRO A 63 -13.59 -14.77 9.79
N LYS A 64 -13.02 -15.46 8.81
CA LYS A 64 -12.77 -14.91 7.46
C LYS A 64 -14.04 -14.58 6.68
N ASP A 65 -15.13 -15.26 7.01
CA ASP A 65 -16.47 -14.95 6.49
C ASP A 65 -16.95 -13.55 6.92
N MET A 66 -16.51 -13.09 8.09
CA MET A 66 -16.83 -11.75 8.58
C MET A 66 -15.83 -10.70 8.11
N PHE A 67 -14.55 -10.97 8.27
CA PHE A 67 -13.50 -10.05 7.87
C PHE A 67 -12.24 -10.81 7.49
N ASP A 68 -11.85 -10.66 6.22
CA ASP A 68 -10.58 -11.18 5.73
C ASP A 68 -9.66 -10.01 5.32
N PRO A 69 -8.63 -9.71 6.13
CA PRO A 69 -7.60 -8.71 5.80
C PRO A 69 -6.90 -8.96 4.46
N HIS A 70 -6.90 -10.20 3.98
CA HIS A 70 -6.24 -10.64 2.76
C HIS A 70 -7.17 -10.77 1.56
N SER A 71 -8.43 -10.30 1.67
CA SER A 71 -9.44 -10.43 0.61
C SER A 71 -9.17 -9.56 -0.63
N TRP A 72 -8.27 -8.58 -0.52
CA TRP A 72 -7.94 -7.69 -1.63
C TRP A 72 -7.07 -8.39 -2.68
N SER A 73 -7.56 -8.44 -3.91
CA SER A 73 -6.79 -8.93 -5.06
C SER A 73 -5.67 -7.95 -5.45
N GLU A 74 -4.64 -8.45 -6.14
CA GLU A 74 -3.49 -7.64 -6.59
C GLU A 74 -3.91 -6.40 -7.41
N ASP A 75 -4.98 -6.54 -8.20
CA ASP A 75 -5.56 -5.46 -9.02
C ASP A 75 -6.14 -4.29 -8.20
N SER A 76 -6.43 -4.53 -6.92
CA SER A 76 -6.95 -3.49 -6.01
C SER A 76 -5.84 -2.62 -5.41
N TYR A 77 -4.58 -3.05 -5.49
CA TYR A 77 -3.46 -2.33 -4.91
C TYR A 77 -2.99 -1.20 -5.83
N TYR A 78 -2.40 -0.17 -5.20
CA TYR A 78 -1.96 1.05 -5.87
C TYR A 78 -1.12 0.80 -7.13
N GLU A 79 -0.18 -0.14 -7.07
CA GLU A 79 0.74 -0.42 -8.17
C GLU A 79 0.01 -0.97 -9.41
N ALA A 80 -0.93 -1.90 -9.22
CA ALA A 80 -1.72 -2.47 -10.30
C ALA A 80 -2.65 -1.42 -10.94
N LEU A 81 -3.31 -0.61 -10.11
CA LEU A 81 -4.16 0.50 -10.57
C LEU A 81 -3.37 1.53 -11.38
N ALA A 82 -2.21 1.95 -10.88
CA ALA A 82 -1.35 2.91 -11.56
C ALA A 82 -0.84 2.38 -12.91
N LYS A 83 -0.47 1.08 -12.96
CA LYS A 83 -0.04 0.41 -14.19
C LYS A 83 -1.16 0.32 -15.21
N ALA A 84 -2.38 -0.05 -14.79
CA ALA A 84 -3.55 -0.12 -15.65
C ALA A 84 -3.89 1.27 -16.23
N GLN A 85 -3.93 2.30 -15.39
CA GLN A 85 -4.21 3.67 -15.81
C GLN A 85 -3.17 4.20 -16.80
N LYS A 86 -1.88 3.97 -16.53
CA LYS A 86 -0.79 4.37 -17.43
C LYS A 86 -0.92 3.70 -18.81
N THR A 87 -1.17 2.40 -18.81
CA THR A 87 -1.31 1.61 -20.05
C THR A 87 -2.47 2.11 -20.91
N GLU A 88 -3.61 2.41 -20.29
CA GLU A 88 -4.77 2.96 -21.00
C GLU A 88 -4.51 4.37 -21.56
N MET A 89 -3.88 5.23 -20.77
CA MET A 89 -3.51 6.58 -21.21
C MET A 89 -2.51 6.56 -22.37
N ASP A 90 -1.56 5.62 -22.37
CA ASP A 90 -0.57 5.48 -23.44
C ASP A 90 -1.21 4.95 -24.73
N LYS A 91 -2.17 4.01 -24.64
CA LYS A 91 -2.98 3.56 -25.79
C LYS A 91 -3.77 4.72 -26.41
N LEU A 92 -4.47 5.51 -25.59
CA LEU A 92 -5.23 6.68 -26.05
C LEU A 92 -4.33 7.73 -26.71
N LYS A 93 -3.16 8.01 -26.14
CA LYS A 93 -2.19 8.94 -26.74
C LYS A 93 -1.64 8.41 -28.06
N LYS A 94 -1.37 7.11 -28.16
CA LYS A 94 -0.88 6.49 -29.40
C LYS A 94 -1.94 6.55 -30.50
N ALA A 95 -3.18 6.18 -30.19
CA ALA A 95 -4.30 6.26 -31.12
C ALA A 95 -4.54 7.71 -31.61
N LYS A 96 -4.49 8.70 -30.71
CA LYS A 96 -4.59 10.12 -31.09
C LYS A 96 -3.47 10.58 -32.02
N LYS A 97 -2.22 10.15 -31.77
CA LYS A 97 -1.07 10.45 -32.64
C LYS A 97 -1.18 9.76 -34.01
N GLU A 98 -1.76 8.56 -34.06
CA GLU A 98 -1.97 7.83 -35.31
C GLU A 98 -3.11 8.44 -36.15
N CYS A 99 -4.23 8.83 -35.54
CA CYS A 99 -5.31 9.54 -36.25
C CYS A 99 -4.83 10.88 -36.85
N THR A 100 -4.08 11.70 -36.09
CA THR A 100 -3.59 12.98 -36.61
C THR A 100 -2.53 12.82 -37.70
N LYS A 101 -1.76 11.73 -37.69
CA LYS A 101 -0.80 11.43 -38.76
C LYS A 101 -1.49 11.10 -40.09
N ILE A 102 -2.65 10.42 -40.05
CA ILE A 102 -3.40 10.04 -41.26
C ILE A 102 -4.03 11.27 -41.91
N GLU A 103 -4.64 12.17 -41.12
CA GLU A 103 -5.25 13.41 -41.64
C GLU A 103 -4.24 14.32 -42.36
N PHE A 104 -2.99 14.39 -41.89
CA PHE A 104 -1.94 15.19 -42.51
C PHE A 104 -1.52 14.68 -43.91
N VAL A 105 -1.62 13.36 -44.17
CA VAL A 105 -1.19 12.76 -45.45
C VAL A 105 -2.27 12.86 -46.54
N THR A 106 -3.55 12.97 -46.18
CA THR A 106 -4.67 13.13 -47.13
C THR A 106 -4.89 14.55 -47.64
N GLY A 107 -4.12 15.54 -47.18
CA GLY A 107 -4.33 16.97 -47.45
C GLY A 107 -3.52 17.62 -48.58
N ILE A 108 -3.10 16.90 -49.63
CA ILE A 108 -2.38 17.52 -50.77
C ILE A 108 -3.18 17.35 -52.08
N LYS A 109 -4.16 18.24 -52.30
CA LYS A 109 -4.63 18.68 -53.64
C LYS A 109 -5.17 20.13 -53.59
N LYS A 110 -4.29 21.05 -54.03
CA LYS A 110 -4.43 22.38 -54.67
C LYS A 110 -5.79 23.12 -54.67
N GLY A 111 -5.79 24.37 -54.22
CA GLY A 111 -6.76 25.42 -54.59
C GLY A 111 -6.46 26.77 -53.92
N THR A 112 -6.21 27.81 -54.72
CA THR A 112 -5.69 29.15 -54.37
C THR A 112 -6.80 30.15 -53.95
N THR A 113 -6.36 31.28 -53.36
CA THR A 113 -6.94 32.64 -53.29
C THR A 113 -7.86 33.06 -52.12
N THR A 114 -7.25 33.87 -51.23
CA THR A 114 -7.54 35.30 -50.98
C THR A 114 -8.62 35.73 -49.96
N SER A 115 -8.09 36.46 -48.96
CA SER A 115 -8.60 37.67 -48.29
C SER A 115 -9.41 37.62 -46.99
N ALA A 116 -8.90 38.49 -46.11
CA ALA A 116 -9.56 39.42 -45.21
C ALA A 116 -9.76 39.02 -43.74
N ALA A 117 -9.31 39.96 -42.91
CA ALA A 117 -9.25 39.99 -41.46
C ALA A 117 -10.63 39.93 -40.79
N SER A 118 -10.67 39.54 -39.50
CA SER A 118 -10.83 40.47 -38.38
C SER A 118 -11.26 39.79 -37.05
N THR A 119 -10.71 40.34 -35.96
CA THR A 119 -11.29 40.50 -34.61
C THR A 119 -11.42 39.29 -33.67
N THR A 120 -10.41 39.21 -32.80
CA THR A 120 -10.46 39.11 -31.33
C THR A 120 -11.84 38.94 -30.68
N THR A 121 -12.05 37.89 -29.87
CA THR A 121 -12.78 38.00 -28.59
C THR A 121 -12.33 36.92 -27.62
N THR A 122 -11.89 37.40 -26.46
CA THR A 122 -11.46 36.74 -25.24
C THR A 122 -12.43 35.69 -24.71
N THR A 123 -11.93 34.54 -24.24
CA THR A 123 -12.67 33.71 -23.29
C THR A 123 -11.74 33.27 -22.16
N SER A 124 -12.17 33.65 -20.97
CA SER A 124 -11.53 33.59 -19.66
C SER A 124 -11.09 32.18 -19.23
N SER A 125 -9.81 32.07 -18.89
CA SER A 125 -9.22 30.93 -18.18
C SER A 125 -9.52 31.01 -16.68
N THR A 126 -10.24 30.02 -16.15
CA THR A 126 -10.43 29.83 -14.71
C THR A 126 -9.17 29.22 -14.10
N THR A 127 -8.48 29.98 -13.25
CA THR A 127 -7.37 29.50 -12.42
C THR A 127 -7.91 29.00 -11.07
N VAL A 128 -7.81 27.70 -10.82
CA VAL A 128 -8.00 27.14 -9.47
C VAL A 128 -6.69 27.29 -8.70
N ARG A 129 -6.76 28.02 -7.58
CA ARG A 129 -5.64 28.28 -6.68
C ARG A 129 -5.36 27.06 -5.81
N ASP A 130 -4.08 26.71 -5.79
CA ASP A 130 -3.42 25.76 -4.89
C ASP A 130 -3.52 26.23 -3.43
N ALA A 131 -3.90 25.34 -2.52
CA ALA A 131 -4.08 25.63 -1.10
C ALA A 131 -3.23 24.69 -0.24
N GLN A 132 -2.36 25.34 0.54
CA GLN A 132 -1.92 24.97 1.90
C GLN A 132 -0.74 24.01 2.05
N LYS A 133 0.43 24.62 2.30
CA LYS A 133 1.48 24.12 3.20
C LYS A 133 1.90 25.21 4.18
N LYS A 134 1.74 24.97 5.48
CA LYS A 134 2.54 25.54 6.58
C LYS A 134 2.29 24.64 7.81
N ARG A 135 3.28 23.90 8.32
CA ARG A 135 4.42 24.34 9.15
C ARG A 135 3.98 25.17 10.35
#